data_AF-A0A3B7LW94-F1
#
_entry.id   AF-A0A3B7LW94-F1
#
_cell.length_a   1.000
_cell.length_b   1.000
_cell.length_c   1.000
_cell.angle_alpha   90.00
_cell.angle_beta   90.00
_cell.angle_gamma   90.00
#
_symmetry.space_group_name_H-M   'P 1'
#
loop_
_entity.id
_entity.type
_entity.pdbx_description
1 polymer ?
#
loop_
_entity_poly.entity_id
_entity_poly.type
_entity_poly.pdbx_seq_one_letter_code
_entity_poly.pdbx_strand_id
1 'polypeptide(L)'
;MTKFELEIRYPQHLNASDAEQLGIMTAEDVLSQFDAVPWRRLQMQQLRMEGSSTSLTITGQQPRQSMRLTMNAYTDSDQLEFRMESDIEIVTSKKDMFGLLNRKIKDYVAFKKLNQDQAREYLKNFVDGQVELLTQKYQQNK
;
A
#
# COMPACT_ATOMS: atom_id res chain seq x y z
N MET A 1 -17.14 -12.14 7.29
CA MET A 1 -15.91 -12.04 6.47
C MET A 1 -15.87 -10.62 5.91
N THR A 2 -14.80 -9.88 6.14
CA THR A 2 -14.67 -8.49 5.65
C THR A 2 -14.58 -8.50 4.12
N LYS A 3 -15.29 -7.58 3.48
CA LYS A 3 -15.25 -7.37 2.04
C LYS A 3 -14.45 -6.12 1.73
N PHE A 4 -13.81 -6.12 0.56
CA PHE A 4 -12.90 -5.07 0.14
C PHE A 4 -13.33 -4.49 -1.21
N GLU A 5 -13.44 -3.17 -1.28
CA GLU A 5 -13.52 -2.44 -2.54
C GLU A 5 -12.10 -2.36 -3.13
N LEU A 6 -11.95 -2.75 -4.39
CA LEU A 6 -10.66 -2.79 -5.06
C LEU A 6 -10.64 -1.85 -6.28
N GLU A 7 -9.62 -1.01 -6.34
CA GLU A 7 -9.40 -0.06 -7.44
C GLU A 7 -7.98 -0.20 -7.98
N ILE A 8 -7.83 -0.19 -9.31
CA ILE A 8 -6.52 -0.19 -9.97
C ILE A 8 -6.36 1.03 -10.88
N ARG A 9 -5.21 1.67 -10.77
CA ARG A 9 -4.78 2.74 -11.67
C ARG A 9 -3.67 2.21 -12.56
N TYR A 10 -3.76 2.47 -13.85
CA TYR A 10 -2.77 2.08 -14.85
C TYR A 10 -2.01 3.29 -15.40
N PRO A 11 -0.89 3.09 -16.11
CA PRO A 11 -0.08 4.22 -16.60
C PRO A 11 -0.81 5.14 -17.58
N GLN A 12 -1.77 4.63 -18.35
CA GLN A 12 -2.57 5.43 -19.29
C GLN A 12 -3.63 6.33 -18.61
N HIS A 13 -3.89 6.16 -17.32
CA HIS A 13 -4.87 6.96 -16.57
C HIS A 13 -4.27 8.33 -16.22
N LEU A 14 -4.78 9.39 -16.88
CA LEU A 14 -4.22 10.73 -16.74
C LEU A 14 -4.77 11.44 -15.49
N ASN A 15 -5.99 11.13 -15.07
CA ASN A 15 -6.63 11.69 -13.88
C ASN A 15 -6.72 10.67 -12.73
N ALA A 16 -6.98 11.17 -11.52
CA ALA A 16 -7.22 10.32 -10.35
C ALA A 16 -8.57 9.57 -10.45
N SER A 17 -9.57 10.17 -11.10
CA SER A 17 -10.90 9.57 -11.35
C SER A 17 -10.88 8.43 -12.35
N ASP A 18 -9.79 8.26 -13.09
CA ASP A 18 -9.70 7.26 -14.16
C ASP A 18 -9.39 5.86 -13.60
N ALA A 19 -9.22 5.70 -12.28
CA ALA A 19 -9.01 4.40 -11.66
C ALA A 19 -10.17 3.44 -11.98
N GLU A 20 -9.82 2.21 -12.37
CA GLU A 20 -10.78 1.16 -12.67
C GLU A 20 -11.25 0.51 -11.37
N GLN A 21 -12.57 0.52 -11.13
CA GLN A 21 -13.18 -0.20 -10.02
C GLN A 21 -13.33 -1.68 -10.39
N LEU A 22 -12.61 -2.54 -9.67
CA LEU A 22 -12.66 -3.99 -9.87
C LEU A 22 -13.81 -4.65 -9.10
N GLY A 23 -14.47 -3.90 -8.21
CA GLY A 23 -15.65 -4.33 -7.46
C GLY A 23 -15.33 -4.74 -6.03
N ILE A 24 -16.27 -5.47 -5.43
CA ILE A 24 -16.22 -5.91 -4.03
C ILE A 24 -15.73 -7.37 -3.97
N MET A 25 -14.65 -7.59 -3.23
CA MET A 25 -13.87 -8.83 -3.24
C MET A 25 -13.67 -9.42 -1.83
N THR A 26 -13.41 -10.73 -1.75
CA THR A 26 -12.89 -11.36 -0.53
C THR A 26 -11.40 -11.08 -0.37
N ALA A 27 -10.83 -11.40 0.81
CA ALA A 27 -9.39 -11.33 1.02
C ALA A 27 -8.58 -12.18 0.02
N GLU A 28 -9.06 -13.38 -0.29
CA GLU A 28 -8.42 -14.29 -1.25
C GLU A 28 -8.46 -13.74 -2.68
N ASP A 29 -9.60 -13.17 -3.08
CA ASP A 29 -9.76 -12.52 -4.39
C ASP A 29 -8.82 -11.31 -4.53
N VAL A 30 -8.66 -10.50 -3.48
CA VAL A 30 -7.74 -9.35 -3.49
C VAL A 30 -6.29 -9.79 -3.70
N LEU A 31 -5.86 -10.84 -3.00
CA LEU A 31 -4.50 -11.39 -3.17
C LEU A 31 -4.30 -11.98 -4.56
N SER A 32 -5.29 -12.73 -5.04
CA SER A 32 -5.29 -13.30 -6.40
C SER A 32 -5.22 -12.20 -7.47
N GLN A 33 -5.93 -11.09 -7.27
CA GLN A 33 -5.88 -9.96 -8.16
C GLN A 33 -4.51 -9.30 -8.16
N PHE A 34 -3.88 -9.10 -7.00
CA PHE A 34 -2.52 -8.57 -6.91
C PHE A 34 -1.52 -9.46 -7.68
N ASP A 35 -1.63 -10.78 -7.54
CA ASP A 35 -0.77 -11.74 -8.23
C ASP A 35 -1.00 -11.78 -9.74
N ALA A 36 -2.24 -11.53 -10.18
CA ALA A 36 -2.62 -11.50 -11.59
C ALA A 36 -2.20 -10.21 -12.31
N VAL A 37 -1.91 -9.12 -11.59
CA VAL A 37 -1.45 -7.88 -12.22
C VAL A 37 -0.08 -8.11 -12.88
N PRO A 38 0.08 -7.78 -14.18
CA PRO A 38 1.33 -7.97 -14.90
C PRO A 38 2.32 -6.83 -14.59
N TRP A 39 2.76 -6.74 -13.34
CA TRP A 39 3.56 -5.63 -12.78
C TRP A 39 4.77 -5.25 -13.64
N ARG A 40 5.55 -6.24 -14.09
CA ARG A 40 6.74 -5.98 -14.93
C ARG A 40 6.38 -5.34 -16.27
N ARG A 41 5.28 -5.75 -16.89
CA ARG A 41 4.80 -5.16 -18.14
C ARG A 41 4.34 -3.73 -17.92
N LEU A 42 3.62 -3.48 -16.82
CA LEU A 42 3.16 -2.13 -16.46
C LEU A 42 4.33 -1.20 -16.12
N GLN A 43 5.40 -1.71 -15.49
CA GLN A 43 6.64 -0.95 -15.26
C GLN A 43 7.25 -0.47 -16.57
N MET A 44 7.44 -1.39 -17.53
CA MET A 44 7.98 -1.04 -18.84
C MET A 44 7.08 -0.04 -19.60
N GLN A 45 5.76 -0.18 -19.49
CA GLN A 45 4.81 0.74 -20.11
C GLN A 45 4.91 2.15 -19.49
N GLN A 46 4.99 2.24 -18.17
CA GLN A 46 5.14 3.52 -17.47
C GLN A 46 6.43 4.24 -17.86
N LEU A 47 7.55 3.51 -17.94
CA LEU A 47 8.85 4.08 -18.36
C LEU A 47 8.82 4.61 -19.80
N ARG A 48 8.06 4.00 -20.71
CA ARG A 48 7.96 4.43 -22.11
C ARG A 48 7.08 5.65 -22.33
N MET A 49 6.01 5.76 -21.55
CA MET A 49 4.97 6.77 -21.75
C MET A 49 5.15 8.00 -20.85
N GLU A 50 6.12 7.98 -19.93
CA GLU A 50 6.19 8.94 -18.81
C GLU A 50 4.83 9.07 -18.09
N GLY A 51 4.12 7.94 -18.03
CA GLY A 51 2.73 7.88 -17.59
C GLY A 51 2.60 7.90 -16.06
N SER A 52 1.35 7.84 -15.61
CA SER A 52 1.05 7.78 -14.19
C SER A 52 1.56 6.49 -13.52
N SER A 53 1.79 6.53 -12.21
CA SER A 53 2.15 5.32 -11.48
C SER A 53 1.00 4.32 -11.43
N THR A 54 1.35 3.05 -11.65
CA THR A 54 0.41 1.95 -11.41
C THR A 54 0.18 1.82 -9.91
N SER A 55 -1.07 1.78 -9.47
CA SER A 55 -1.41 1.60 -8.05
C SER A 55 -2.64 0.74 -7.85
N LEU A 56 -2.62 -0.09 -6.80
CA LEU A 56 -3.76 -0.86 -6.31
C LEU A 56 -4.22 -0.25 -4.98
N THR A 57 -5.48 0.18 -4.88
CA THR A 57 -6.09 0.68 -3.64
C THR A 57 -7.14 -0.32 -3.16
N ILE A 58 -7.02 -0.71 -1.90
CA ILE A 58 -7.86 -1.69 -1.23
C ILE A 58 -8.54 -1.00 -0.05
N THR A 59 -9.86 -0.97 -0.04
CA THR A 59 -10.65 -0.33 1.02
C THR A 59 -11.56 -1.36 1.69
N GLY A 60 -11.34 -1.63 2.97
CA GLY A 60 -12.22 -2.48 3.78
C GLY A 60 -13.55 -1.78 4.05
N GLN A 61 -14.64 -2.55 4.15
CA GLN A 61 -15.97 -1.98 4.44
C GLN A 61 -16.20 -1.71 5.93
N GLN A 62 -15.69 -2.57 6.83
CA GLN A 62 -15.82 -2.45 8.29
C GLN A 62 -14.63 -3.11 9.00
N PRO A 63 -13.74 -2.35 9.68
CA PRO A 63 -13.66 -0.89 9.66
C PRO A 63 -13.34 -0.34 8.26
N ARG A 64 -13.73 0.90 7.99
CA ARG A 64 -13.38 1.57 6.72
C ARG A 64 -11.93 2.04 6.77
N GLN A 65 -11.03 1.13 6.45
CA GLN A 65 -9.59 1.35 6.35
C GLN A 65 -9.12 1.07 4.93
N SER A 66 -8.06 1.75 4.51
CA SER A 66 -7.57 1.75 3.14
C SER A 66 -6.06 1.52 3.11
N MET A 67 -5.62 0.70 2.17
CA MET A 67 -4.22 0.51 1.82
C MET A 67 -4.03 0.77 0.32
N ARG A 68 -2.99 1.51 -0.03
CA ARG A 68 -2.55 1.72 -1.42
C ARG A 68 -1.15 1.17 -1.61
N LEU A 69 -1.01 0.30 -2.62
CA LEU A 69 0.28 -0.14 -3.15
C LEU A 69 0.55 0.60 -4.45
N THR A 70 1.65 1.35 -4.52
CA THR A 70 2.06 2.07 -5.73
C THR A 70 3.38 1.50 -6.22
N MET A 71 3.42 1.05 -7.47
CA MET A 71 4.66 0.57 -8.10
C MET A 71 5.58 1.76 -8.39
N ASN A 72 6.85 1.64 -8.00
CA ASN A 72 7.89 2.59 -8.36
C ASN A 72 8.54 2.14 -9.67
N ALA A 73 8.15 2.79 -10.78
CA ALA A 73 8.71 2.45 -12.09
C ALA A 73 10.18 2.88 -12.26
N TYR A 74 10.62 3.90 -11.51
CA TYR A 74 11.95 4.52 -11.62
C TYR A 74 12.91 4.04 -10.52
N THR A 75 12.72 2.82 -10.00
CA THR A 75 13.69 2.24 -9.07
C THR A 75 15.00 1.93 -9.79
N ASP A 76 16.13 2.16 -9.12
CA ASP A 76 17.47 1.82 -9.61
C ASP A 76 17.75 0.30 -9.57
N SER A 77 16.80 -0.49 -9.04
CA SER A 77 16.89 -1.94 -8.93
C SER A 77 16.27 -2.64 -10.14
N ASP A 78 16.84 -3.77 -10.55
CA ASP A 78 16.24 -4.67 -11.55
C ASP A 78 14.96 -5.36 -11.03
N GLN A 79 14.73 -5.31 -9.71
CA GLN A 79 13.54 -5.87 -9.08
C GLN A 79 12.38 -4.87 -9.04
N LEU A 80 11.15 -5.38 -8.98
CA LEU A 80 9.98 -4.52 -8.76
C LEU A 80 10.04 -3.92 -7.35
N GLU A 81 9.82 -2.62 -7.27
CA GLU A 81 9.75 -1.88 -6.01
C GLU A 81 8.38 -1.24 -5.86
N PHE A 82 7.84 -1.28 -4.64
CA PHE A 82 6.54 -0.75 -4.28
C PHE A 82 6.64 0.19 -3.08
N ARG A 83 5.78 1.20 -3.08
CA ARG A 83 5.44 1.98 -1.89
C ARG A 83 4.10 1.51 -1.36
N MET A 84 3.98 1.40 -0.05
CA MET A 84 2.71 1.20 0.63
C MET A 84 2.34 2.43 1.47
N GLU A 85 1.10 2.88 1.35
CA GLU A 85 0.50 3.95 2.13
C GLU A 85 -0.84 3.44 2.70
N SER A 86 -1.20 3.80 3.93
CA SER A 86 -2.48 3.41 4.52
C SER A 86 -3.02 4.48 5.47
N ASP A 87 -4.30 4.36 5.82
CA ASP A 87 -4.96 5.18 6.86
C ASP A 87 -4.92 4.53 8.26
N ILE A 88 -4.09 3.50 8.45
CA ILE A 88 -3.86 2.86 9.75
C ILE A 88 -3.11 3.82 10.65
N GLU A 89 -3.81 4.39 11.63
CA GLU A 89 -3.27 5.34 12.59
C GLU A 89 -2.34 4.69 13.61
N ILE A 90 -1.23 5.38 13.90
CA ILE A 90 -0.29 5.02 14.95
C ILE A 90 -0.08 6.24 15.84
N VAL A 91 -0.22 6.04 17.15
CA VAL A 91 0.12 7.06 18.15
C VAL A 91 1.40 6.63 18.86
N THR A 92 2.49 7.37 18.62
CA THR A 92 3.77 7.14 19.31
C THR A 92 4.01 8.23 20.34
N SER A 93 4.52 7.86 21.50
CA SER A 93 4.98 8.80 22.53
C SER A 93 6.48 8.99 22.35
N LYS A 94 6.91 10.17 21.89
CA LYS A 94 8.33 10.52 21.83
C LYS A 94 8.69 11.34 23.07
N LYS A 95 9.70 10.88 23.81
CA LYS A 95 10.33 11.68 24.87
C LYS A 95 11.08 12.83 24.22
N ASP A 96 10.87 14.04 24.70
CA ASP A 96 11.68 15.19 24.31
C ASP A 96 13.13 15.05 24.83
N MET A 97 14.07 15.78 24.21
CA MET A 97 15.51 15.79 24.53
C MET A 97 15.82 16.14 26.00
N PHE A 98 14.87 16.78 26.69
CA PHE A 98 14.98 17.13 28.12
C PHE A 98 14.30 16.11 29.04
N GLY A 99 13.65 15.08 28.52
CA GLY A 99 12.98 14.04 29.32
C GLY A 99 11.75 14.51 30.11
N LEU A 100 11.40 15.80 30.07
CA LEU A 100 10.35 16.42 30.87
C LEU A 100 8.96 16.39 30.20
N LEU A 101 8.90 16.22 28.87
CA LEU A 101 7.66 16.25 28.11
C LEU A 101 7.57 15.05 27.17
N ASN A 102 6.45 14.33 27.25
CA ASN A 102 6.10 13.28 26.29
C ASN A 102 5.18 13.90 25.22
N ARG A 103 5.66 14.01 23.98
CA ARG A 103 4.82 14.45 22.86
C ARG A 103 4.20 13.24 22.18
N LYS A 104 2.86 13.22 22.07
CA LYS A 104 2.15 12.28 21.22
C LYS A 104 2.31 12.72 19.76
N ILE A 105 2.82 11.83 18.93
CA ILE A 105 2.92 12.02 17.48
C ILE A 105 1.92 11.06 16.84
N LYS A 106 1.00 11.62 16.06
CA LYS A 106 0.10 10.87 15.19
C LYS A 106 0.82 10.64 13.85
N ASP A 107 0.88 9.40 13.43
CA ASP A 107 1.50 8.95 12.19
C ASP A 107 0.60 7.88 11.54
N TYR A 108 0.93 7.47 10.31
CA TYR A 108 0.22 6.41 9.61
C TYR A 108 1.19 5.34 9.11
N VAL A 109 0.74 4.08 9.07
CA VAL A 109 1.57 2.98 8.53
C VAL A 109 1.86 3.24 7.05
N ALA A 110 3.14 3.40 6.71
CA ALA A 110 3.60 3.55 5.33
C ALA A 110 5.00 2.97 5.14
N PHE A 111 5.28 2.39 3.97
CA PHE A 111 6.60 1.85 3.63
C PHE A 111 7.06 2.39 2.29
N LYS A 112 8.24 3.00 2.24
CA LYS A 112 8.72 3.69 1.04
C LYS A 112 9.24 2.75 -0.05
N LYS A 113 9.81 1.62 0.36
CA LYS A 113 10.44 0.63 -0.52
C LYS A 113 10.12 -0.77 -0.03
N LEU A 114 9.41 -1.52 -0.84
CA LEU A 114 9.08 -2.93 -0.66
C LEU A 114 9.38 -3.66 -1.96
N ASN A 115 9.94 -4.86 -1.89
CA ASN A 115 9.91 -5.75 -3.05
C ASN A 115 8.49 -6.35 -3.23
N GLN A 116 8.27 -7.09 -4.31
CA GLN A 116 6.95 -7.67 -4.61
C GLN A 116 6.45 -8.62 -3.51
N ASP A 117 7.33 -9.45 -2.95
CA ASP A 117 6.97 -10.42 -1.91
C ASP A 117 6.54 -9.72 -0.61
N GLN A 118 7.28 -8.68 -0.21
CA GLN A 118 6.93 -7.84 0.95
C GLN A 118 5.62 -7.08 0.73
N ALA A 119 5.40 -6.53 -0.47
CA ALA A 119 4.15 -5.85 -0.81
C ALA A 119 2.96 -6.82 -0.70
N ARG A 120 3.10 -8.04 -1.22
CA ARG A 120 2.10 -9.10 -1.13
C ARG A 120 1.85 -9.55 0.32
N GLU A 121 2.91 -9.75 1.09
CA GLU A 121 2.82 -10.13 2.51
C GLU A 121 2.09 -9.05 3.31
N TYR A 122 2.40 -7.78 3.05
CA TYR A 122 1.80 -6.68 3.81
C TYR A 122 0.34 -6.46 3.40
N LEU A 123 0.01 -6.66 2.13
CA LEU A 123 -1.38 -6.74 1.66
C LEU A 123 -2.14 -7.87 2.35
N LYS A 124 -1.53 -9.05 2.48
CA LYS A 124 -2.13 -10.19 3.21
C LYS A 124 -2.44 -9.83 4.65
N ASN A 125 -1.48 -9.23 5.36
CA ASN A 125 -1.68 -8.80 6.74
C ASN A 125 -2.83 -7.78 6.85
N PHE A 126 -2.99 -6.90 5.87
CA PHE A 126 -4.10 -5.95 5.82
C PHE A 126 -5.45 -6.64 5.62
N VAL A 127 -5.58 -7.49 4.61
CA VAL A 127 -6.87 -8.15 4.29
C VAL A 127 -7.28 -9.20 5.32
N ASP A 128 -6.32 -9.77 6.07
CA ASP A 128 -6.56 -10.67 7.19
C ASP A 128 -6.84 -9.94 8.51
N GLY A 129 -6.83 -8.59 8.52
CA GLY A 129 -7.06 -7.78 9.71
C GLY A 129 -5.91 -7.78 10.71
N GLN A 130 -4.70 -8.20 10.33
CA GLN A 130 -3.48 -8.22 11.15
C GLN A 130 -2.81 -6.83 11.20
N VAL A 131 -3.60 -5.81 11.56
CA VAL A 131 -3.18 -4.41 11.58
C VAL A 131 -2.08 -4.15 12.61
N GLU A 132 -2.11 -4.86 13.74
CA GLU A 132 -1.08 -4.79 14.77
C GLU A 132 0.28 -5.26 14.24
N LEU A 133 0.30 -6.31 13.40
CA LEU A 133 1.53 -6.81 12.79
C LEU A 133 2.12 -5.78 11.81
N LEU A 134 1.28 -5.13 11.00
CA LEU A 134 1.71 -4.03 10.12
C LEU A 134 2.28 -2.85 10.91
N THR A 135 1.64 -2.50 12.02
CA THR A 135 2.10 -1.43 12.92
C THR A 135 3.45 -1.76 13.54
N GLN A 136 3.65 -2.99 14.03
CA GLN A 136 4.92 -3.45 14.58
C GLN A 136 6.03 -3.42 13.51
N LYS A 137 5.75 -3.94 12.31
CA LYS A 137 6.71 -3.90 11.19
C LYS A 137 7.09 -2.46 10.81
N TYR A 138 6.15 -1.52 10.84
CA TYR A 138 6.45 -0.12 10.55
C TYR A 138 7.34 0.51 11.62
N GLN A 139 7.04 0.26 12.89
CA GLN A 139 7.83 0.79 14.01
C GLN A 139 9.26 0.23 14.05
N GLN A 140 9.47 -1.01 13.61
CA GLN A 140 10.81 -1.64 13.53
C GLN A 140 11.67 -1.09 12.38
N ASN A 141 11.04 -0.57 11.32
CA ASN A 141 11.72 -0.06 10.12
C ASN A 141 11.88 1.48 10.13
N LYS A 142 11.56 2.14 11.24
CA LYS A 142 11.63 3.60 11.42
C LYS A 142 12.90 4.02 12.16
#